data_AF-A0A7S3QZ15-F1
#
_entry.id   AF-A0A7S3QZ15-F1
#
_cell.length_a   1.000
_cell.length_b   1.000
_cell.length_c   1.000
_cell.angle_alpha   90.00
_cell.angle_beta   90.00
_cell.angle_gamma   90.00
#
_symmetry.space_group_name_H-M   'P 1'
#
loop_
_entity.id
_entity.type
_entity.pdbx_description
1 polymer ?
#
loop_
_entity_poly.entity_id
_entity_poly.type
_entity_poly.pdbx_seq_one_letter_code
_entity_poly.pdbx_strand_id
1 'polypeptide(L)'
;MGEQEARTRGKARAAPESNEAHIYIHNRPFTSFSNNKKLPRAVVAAALEAGVCHFQIYVSMPEGQVLTYDFGPAGGRDTTLRSDDKRGTPAEIREVMVDAVPGGALHVGSVPNMNVEAIRAYNAQQPTYYKLHKSDCRHYCNKFVSHFTGSRTSATVQLLRAQYQARVRNERAQLLRLLQQNGSHMPPLVLGPLLQRGHSITDHQQQQQQQQ
;
A
#
# COMPACT_ATOMS: atom_id res chain seq x y z
N MET A 1 8.45 45.63 16.61
CA MET A 1 9.05 44.38 17.14
C MET A 1 7.92 43.58 17.76
N GLY A 2 7.48 42.41 17.28
CA GLY A 2 7.81 41.61 16.12
C GLY A 2 6.76 40.48 16.10
N GLU A 3 6.11 40.27 14.96
CA GLU A 3 5.18 39.18 14.71
C GLU A 3 5.92 37.83 14.78
N GLN A 4 5.32 36.83 15.41
CA GLN A 4 5.62 35.42 15.10
C GLN A 4 4.31 34.63 15.03
N GLU A 5 3.72 34.64 13.83
CA GLU A 5 2.83 33.59 13.35
C GLU A 5 3.63 32.29 13.17
N ALA A 6 3.46 31.34 14.08
CA ALA A 6 3.92 29.97 13.87
C ALA A 6 2.82 29.16 13.18
N ARG A 7 2.96 28.98 11.86
CA ARG A 7 2.20 28.05 11.02
C ARG A 7 2.30 26.62 11.56
N THR A 8 1.26 26.15 12.23
CA THR A 8 1.04 24.72 12.47
C THR A 8 0.42 24.09 11.23
N ARG A 9 1.25 23.40 10.43
CA ARG A 9 0.77 22.40 9.47
C ARG A 9 0.02 21.34 10.26
N GLY A 10 -1.29 21.23 10.04
CA GLY A 10 -2.15 20.25 10.70
C GLY A 10 -1.64 18.83 10.50
N LYS A 11 -1.04 18.26 11.55
CA LYS A 11 -1.07 16.80 11.77
C LYS A 11 -2.50 16.47 12.13
N ALA A 12 -3.15 15.58 11.37
CA ALA A 12 -4.44 15.06 11.76
C ALA A 12 -4.27 14.35 13.12
N ARG A 13 -4.75 14.99 14.18
CA ARG A 13 -4.85 14.39 15.51
C ARG A 13 -6.08 13.48 15.43
N ALA A 14 -5.87 12.17 15.54
CA ALA A 14 -6.98 11.21 15.57
C ALA A 14 -7.88 11.54 16.78
N ALA A 15 -9.19 11.67 16.52
CA ALA A 15 -10.21 11.82 17.55
C ALA A 15 -10.42 10.48 18.28
N PRO A 16 -10.61 10.44 19.61
CA PRO A 16 -10.93 9.20 20.31
C PRO A 16 -12.44 9.16 20.63
N GLU A 17 -13.25 8.50 19.78
CA GLU A 17 -14.63 8.12 20.14
C GLU A 17 -15.03 6.71 19.67
N SER A 18 -14.16 5.97 18.97
CA SER A 18 -14.43 4.58 18.57
C SER A 18 -13.55 3.61 19.35
N ASN A 19 -14.15 2.62 20.03
CA ASN A 19 -13.45 1.48 20.63
C ASN A 19 -12.97 0.46 19.57
N GLU A 20 -12.54 0.98 18.42
CA GLU A 20 -12.16 0.22 17.24
C GLU A 20 -10.69 0.44 16.94
N ALA A 21 -9.98 -0.65 16.66
CA ALA A 21 -8.67 -0.55 16.04
C ALA A 21 -8.85 -0.36 14.53
N HIS A 22 -8.06 0.52 13.93
CA HIS A 22 -8.05 0.75 12.49
C HIS A 22 -6.84 0.08 11.86
N ILE A 23 -7.08 -0.74 10.85
CA ILE A 23 -6.04 -1.46 10.12
C ILE A 23 -5.71 -0.72 8.84
N TYR A 24 -4.42 -0.50 8.61
CA TYR A 24 -3.87 0.11 7.42
C TYR A 24 -2.84 -0.81 6.79
N ILE A 25 -2.70 -0.71 5.48
CA ILE A 25 -1.63 -1.35 4.73
C ILE A 25 -0.78 -0.30 4.04
N HIS A 26 0.53 -0.51 4.05
CA HIS A 26 1.49 0.36 3.37
C HIS A 26 2.53 -0.49 2.64
N ASN A 27 3.22 0.12 1.69
CA ASN A 27 4.34 -0.50 1.00
C ASN A 27 5.61 0.33 1.11
N ARG A 28 6.75 -0.37 1.16
CA ARG A 28 8.08 0.22 1.17
C ARG A 28 8.79 -0.21 -0.10
N PRO A 29 9.23 0.73 -0.94
CA PRO A 29 9.97 0.38 -2.14
C PRO A 29 11.36 -0.17 -1.79
N PHE A 30 11.87 -1.09 -2.59
CA PHE A 30 13.27 -1.47 -2.55
C PHE A 30 14.12 -0.34 -3.12
N THR A 31 15.20 0.01 -2.43
CA THR A 31 16.07 1.14 -2.83
C THR A 31 17.46 0.71 -3.28
N SER A 32 17.79 -0.58 -3.16
CA SER A 32 19.09 -1.14 -3.50
C SER A 32 18.95 -2.56 -4.05
N PHE A 33 19.94 -2.98 -4.83
CA PHE A 33 20.16 -4.38 -5.20
C PHE A 33 20.76 -5.16 -4.01
N SER A 34 20.81 -6.49 -4.11
CA SER A 34 21.42 -7.37 -3.11
C SER A 34 22.92 -7.12 -2.88
N ASN A 35 23.60 -6.46 -3.81
CA ASN A 35 24.99 -6.01 -3.66
C ASN A 35 25.11 -4.59 -3.07
N ASN A 36 24.05 -4.07 -2.46
CA ASN A 36 23.94 -2.73 -1.87
C ASN A 36 24.08 -1.55 -2.85
N LYS A 37 24.16 -1.79 -4.17
CA LYS A 37 24.12 -0.70 -5.15
C LYS A 37 22.73 -0.08 -5.18
N LYS A 38 22.63 1.24 -5.15
CA LYS A 38 21.35 1.96 -5.21
C LYS A 38 20.63 1.70 -6.53
N LEU A 39 19.32 1.53 -6.46
CA LEU A 39 18.46 1.44 -7.63
C LEU A 39 18.23 2.83 -8.24
N PRO A 40 18.28 2.98 -9.58
CA PRO A 40 17.85 4.22 -10.23
C PRO A 40 16.40 4.55 -9.89
N ARG A 41 16.07 5.84 -9.73
CA ARG A 41 14.72 6.29 -9.32
C ARG A 41 13.61 5.74 -10.22
N ALA A 42 13.84 5.70 -11.53
CA ALA A 42 12.87 5.15 -12.49
C ALA A 42 12.61 3.66 -12.26
N VAL A 43 13.65 2.89 -11.89
CA VAL A 43 13.52 1.46 -11.57
C VAL A 43 12.77 1.26 -10.26
N VAL A 44 13.05 2.07 -9.25
CA VAL A 44 12.30 2.04 -7.97
C VAL A 44 10.82 2.30 -8.20
N ALA A 45 10.48 3.32 -9.00
CA ALA A 45 9.10 3.65 -9.34
C ALA A 45 8.43 2.51 -10.12
N ALA A 46 9.07 2.01 -11.18
CA ALA A 46 8.51 0.91 -11.98
C ALA A 46 8.32 -0.38 -11.17
N ALA A 47 9.27 -0.71 -10.28
CA ALA A 47 9.15 -1.86 -9.39
C ALA A 47 7.96 -1.71 -8.42
N LEU A 48 7.82 -0.54 -7.80
CA LEU A 48 6.70 -0.25 -6.91
C LEU A 48 5.35 -0.35 -7.63
N GLU A 49 5.25 0.20 -8.84
CA GLU A 49 4.03 0.11 -9.67
C GLU A 49 3.68 -1.33 -10.06
N ALA A 50 4.70 -2.15 -10.34
CA ALA A 50 4.54 -3.58 -10.60
C ALA A 50 4.22 -4.39 -9.32
N GLY A 51 4.15 -3.74 -8.15
CA GLY A 51 3.93 -4.39 -6.87
C GLY A 51 5.16 -5.14 -6.32
N VAL A 52 6.34 -4.91 -6.91
CA VAL A 52 7.63 -5.42 -6.44
C VAL A 52 8.13 -4.49 -5.33
N CYS A 53 7.60 -4.72 -4.13
CA CYS A 53 7.87 -3.91 -2.95
C CYS A 53 7.64 -4.76 -1.69
N HIS A 54 7.99 -4.19 -0.55
CA HIS A 54 7.70 -4.80 0.74
C HIS A 54 6.38 -4.29 1.30
N PHE A 55 5.49 -5.16 1.79
CA PHE A 55 4.21 -4.77 2.37
C PHE A 55 4.24 -4.87 3.90
N GLN A 56 3.59 -3.92 4.56
CA GLN A 56 3.53 -3.82 6.03
C GLN A 56 2.10 -3.49 6.48
N ILE A 57 1.74 -3.97 7.66
CA ILE A 57 0.48 -3.64 8.34
C ILE A 57 0.75 -2.62 9.43
N TYR A 58 -0.14 -1.63 9.54
CA TYR A 58 -0.20 -0.71 10.67
C TYR A 58 -1.56 -0.86 11.34
N VAL A 59 -1.57 -0.94 12.66
CA VAL A 59 -2.79 -1.00 13.47
C VAL A 59 -2.78 0.19 14.39
N SER A 60 -3.73 1.10 14.19
CA SER A 60 -3.98 2.22 15.11
C SER A 60 -4.97 1.74 16.16
N MET A 61 -4.52 1.63 17.40
CA MET A 61 -5.32 1.21 18.55
C MET A 61 -6.19 2.37 19.08
N PRO A 62 -7.32 2.09 19.76
CA PRO A 62 -8.17 3.11 20.36
C PRO A 62 -7.44 4.03 21.34
N GLU A 63 -6.43 3.51 22.04
CA GLU A 63 -5.63 4.23 23.03
C GLU A 63 -4.59 5.18 22.39
N GLY A 64 -4.60 5.30 21.06
CA GLY A 64 -3.72 6.17 20.29
C GLY A 64 -2.36 5.57 19.94
N GLN A 65 -2.08 4.33 20.36
CA GLN A 65 -0.87 3.61 19.98
C GLN A 65 -0.98 3.14 18.52
N VAL A 66 0.13 3.20 17.78
CA VAL A 66 0.21 2.61 16.44
C VAL A 66 1.27 1.52 16.44
N LEU A 67 0.87 0.30 16.09
CA LEU A 67 1.76 -0.84 15.96
C LEU A 67 1.95 -1.17 14.48
N THR A 68 3.19 -1.41 14.07
CA THR A 68 3.51 -1.96 12.75
C THR A 68 3.91 -3.42 12.86
N TYR A 69 3.48 -4.21 11.88
CA TYR A 69 3.83 -5.61 11.74
C TYR A 69 4.45 -5.86 10.37
N ASP A 70 5.69 -6.34 10.40
CA ASP A 70 6.52 -6.56 9.22
C ASP A 70 6.97 -8.02 9.16
N PHE A 71 6.39 -8.78 8.24
CA PHE A 71 6.78 -10.16 7.96
C PHE A 71 7.84 -10.23 6.85
N GLY A 72 9.02 -10.72 7.17
CA GLY A 72 10.11 -10.87 6.21
C GLY A 72 11.19 -11.85 6.67
N PRO A 73 12.29 -11.98 5.90
CA PRO A 73 13.45 -12.74 6.33
C PRO A 73 13.94 -12.31 7.71
N ALA A 74 14.38 -13.28 8.51
CA ALA A 74 14.90 -13.06 9.85
C ALA A 74 16.16 -12.17 9.79
N GLY A 75 16.26 -11.20 10.71
CA GLY A 75 17.38 -10.26 10.76
C GLY A 75 17.30 -9.12 9.75
N GLY A 76 16.16 -8.94 9.08
CA GLY A 76 15.82 -7.74 8.30
C GLY A 76 16.70 -7.44 7.08
N ARG A 77 17.61 -8.36 6.72
CA ARG A 77 18.43 -8.21 5.52
C ARG A 77 17.63 -8.64 4.30
N ASP A 78 17.84 -7.93 3.19
CA ASP A 78 17.61 -8.44 1.84
C ASP A 78 18.55 -9.64 1.67
N THR A 79 18.19 -10.78 2.28
CA THR A 79 18.78 -12.05 1.92
C THR A 79 18.47 -12.25 0.45
N THR A 80 19.43 -12.75 -0.31
CA THR A 80 19.23 -13.05 -1.73
C THR A 80 18.13 -14.11 -1.86
N LEU A 81 16.88 -13.67 -1.91
CA LEU A 81 15.72 -14.53 -2.05
C LEU A 81 15.63 -14.92 -3.51
N ARG A 82 15.99 -16.16 -3.80
CA ARG A 82 15.78 -16.71 -5.14
C ARG A 82 14.39 -17.31 -5.20
N SER A 83 13.66 -17.03 -6.27
CA SER A 83 12.32 -17.59 -6.50
C SER A 83 12.30 -19.11 -6.63
N ASP A 84 13.45 -19.72 -6.95
CA ASP A 84 13.64 -21.17 -7.06
C ASP A 84 14.00 -21.86 -5.73
N ASP A 85 14.18 -21.10 -4.64
CA ASP A 85 14.53 -21.69 -3.35
C ASP A 85 13.33 -22.41 -2.72
N LYS A 86 13.31 -23.73 -2.91
CA LYS A 86 12.30 -24.62 -2.31
C LYS A 86 12.36 -24.63 -0.77
N ARG A 87 13.53 -24.37 -0.19
CA ARG A 87 13.73 -24.41 1.27
C ARG A 87 13.12 -23.18 1.94
N GLY A 88 13.27 -22.02 1.32
CA GLY A 88 12.85 -20.74 1.89
C GLY A 88 13.83 -20.27 2.95
N THR A 89 13.75 -18.99 3.29
CA THR A 89 14.63 -18.39 4.31
C THR A 89 13.88 -18.33 5.64
N PRO A 90 14.53 -18.52 6.80
CA PRO A 90 13.90 -18.24 8.10
C PRO A 90 13.24 -16.87 8.11
N ALA A 91 12.03 -16.79 8.67
CA ALA A 91 11.23 -15.59 8.70
C ALA A 91 10.86 -15.19 10.13
N GLU A 92 10.54 -13.91 10.29
CA GLU A 92 10.03 -13.36 11.53
C GLU A 92 8.96 -12.30 11.23
N ILE A 93 8.07 -12.09 12.20
CA ILE A 93 7.16 -10.95 12.23
C ILE A 93 7.74 -9.96 13.22
N ARG A 94 8.17 -8.79 12.73
CA ARG A 94 8.66 -7.70 13.56
C ARG A 94 7.49 -6.83 13.97
N GLU A 95 7.24 -6.75 15.27
CA GLU A 95 6.30 -5.84 15.92
C GLU A 95 7.08 -4.61 16.41
N VAL A 96 6.66 -3.42 15.99
CA VAL A 96 7.29 -2.14 16.42
C VAL A 96 6.19 -1.12 16.70
N MET A 97 6.31 -0.37 17.80
CA MET A 97 5.45 0.78 18.07
C MET A 97 6.00 2.00 17.33
N VAL A 98 5.12 2.75 16.65
CA VAL A 98 5.46 3.94 15.86
C VAL A 98 4.57 5.11 16.25
N ASP A 99 5.03 6.33 15.98
CA ASP A 99 4.32 7.56 16.36
C ASP A 99 3.03 7.78 15.58
N ALA A 100 2.97 7.31 14.33
CA ALA A 100 1.83 7.53 13.43
C ALA A 100 1.84 6.55 12.26
N VAL A 101 0.66 6.36 11.67
CA VAL A 101 0.49 5.69 10.38
C VAL A 101 1.17 6.53 9.27
N PRO A 102 2.00 5.93 8.39
CA PRO A 102 2.68 6.68 7.35
C PRO A 102 1.71 7.25 6.31
N GLY A 103 2.05 8.43 5.78
CA GLY A 103 1.30 9.04 4.68
C GLY A 103 1.30 8.13 3.45
N GLY A 104 0.14 7.93 2.85
CA GLY A 104 -0.04 7.02 1.70
C GLY A 104 -0.39 5.58 2.09
N ALA A 105 -0.49 5.25 3.39
CA ALA A 105 -1.11 4.01 3.82
C ALA A 105 -2.61 4.00 3.47
N LEU A 106 -3.12 2.84 3.09
CA LEU A 106 -4.52 2.61 2.80
C LEU A 106 -5.22 2.06 4.04
N HIS A 107 -6.27 2.72 4.50
CA HIS A 107 -7.20 2.15 5.48
C HIS A 107 -7.97 0.99 4.84
N VAL A 108 -7.97 -0.17 5.50
CA VAL A 108 -8.54 -1.41 4.95
C VAL A 108 -9.62 -2.02 5.85
N GLY A 109 -9.84 -1.47 7.04
CA GLY A 109 -10.93 -1.87 7.92
C GLY A 109 -10.81 -1.34 9.34
N SER A 110 -11.91 -1.45 10.07
CA SER A 110 -11.98 -1.17 11.51
C SER A 110 -12.44 -2.44 12.22
N VAL A 111 -11.87 -2.71 13.40
CA VAL A 111 -12.12 -3.94 14.16
C VAL A 111 -12.48 -3.56 15.59
N PRO A 112 -13.73 -3.80 16.03
CA PRO A 112 -14.15 -3.50 17.38
C PRO A 112 -13.46 -4.43 18.38
N ASN A 113 -13.07 -3.88 19.55
CA ASN A 113 -12.49 -4.63 20.66
C ASN A 113 -11.21 -5.44 20.30
N MET A 114 -10.47 -5.01 19.27
CA MET A 114 -9.19 -5.63 18.93
C MET A 114 -8.14 -5.27 20.00
N ASN A 115 -7.41 -6.27 20.48
CA ASN A 115 -6.29 -6.09 21.40
C ASN A 115 -4.99 -6.67 20.83
N VAL A 116 -3.87 -6.31 21.47
CA VAL A 116 -2.53 -6.72 21.03
C VAL A 116 -2.33 -8.22 21.20
N GLU A 117 -2.93 -8.82 22.24
CA GLU A 117 -2.85 -10.25 22.53
C GLU A 117 -3.44 -11.10 21.40
N ALA A 118 -4.58 -10.68 20.84
CA ALA A 118 -5.20 -11.34 19.69
C ALA A 118 -4.31 -11.27 18.45
N ILE A 119 -3.66 -10.13 18.22
CA ILE A 119 -2.71 -9.98 17.12
C ILE A 119 -1.49 -10.88 17.31
N ARG A 120 -0.94 -10.93 18.53
CA ARG A 120 0.19 -11.81 18.86
C ARG A 120 -0.17 -13.29 18.75
N ALA A 121 -1.38 -13.68 19.18
CA ALA A 121 -1.88 -15.04 19.04
C ALA A 121 -2.04 -15.44 17.56
N TYR A 122 -2.51 -14.53 16.70
CA TYR A 122 -2.53 -14.72 15.25
C TYR A 122 -1.12 -14.86 14.67
N ASN A 123 -0.20 -13.97 15.08
CA ASN A 123 1.18 -13.94 14.59
C ASN A 123 1.95 -15.21 14.97
N ALA A 124 1.71 -15.79 16.15
CA ALA A 124 2.34 -17.03 16.60
C ALA A 124 2.00 -18.25 15.71
N GLN A 125 0.93 -18.18 14.91
CA GLN A 125 0.51 -19.24 14.01
C GLN A 125 1.04 -19.06 12.57
N GLN A 126 1.77 -17.99 12.29
CA GLN A 126 2.22 -17.68 10.94
C GLN A 126 3.44 -18.52 10.53
N PRO A 127 3.69 -18.67 9.22
CA PRO A 127 4.83 -19.44 8.73
C PRO A 127 6.17 -18.90 9.26
N THR A 128 7.03 -19.79 9.72
CA THR A 128 8.39 -19.47 10.18
C THR A 128 9.42 -19.40 9.05
N TYR A 129 8.96 -19.53 7.79
CA TYR A 129 9.80 -19.46 6.59
C TYR A 129 9.19 -18.52 5.53
N TYR A 130 10.05 -17.67 4.97
CA TYR A 130 9.75 -16.73 3.92
C TYR A 130 10.00 -17.39 2.57
N LYS A 131 8.96 -17.42 1.72
CA LYS A 131 9.04 -17.93 0.34
C LYS A 131 8.35 -16.95 -0.60
N LEU A 132 9.12 -16.43 -1.54
CA LEU A 132 8.60 -15.52 -2.55
C LEU A 132 7.43 -16.20 -3.29
N HIS A 133 6.32 -15.48 -3.45
CA HIS A 133 5.09 -15.97 -4.09
C HIS A 133 4.35 -17.12 -3.39
N LYS A 134 4.73 -17.52 -2.17
CA LYS A 134 4.05 -18.60 -1.42
C LYS A 134 3.74 -18.24 0.03
N SER A 135 4.71 -17.66 0.72
CA SER A 135 4.62 -17.17 2.10
C SER A 135 5.52 -15.94 2.21
N ASP A 136 5.12 -14.88 1.51
CA ASP A 136 5.83 -13.59 1.49
C ASP A 136 5.04 -12.49 2.24
N CYS A 137 5.61 -11.29 2.34
CA CYS A 137 5.00 -10.15 3.05
C CYS A 137 3.59 -9.82 2.53
N ARG A 138 3.33 -10.01 1.23
CA ARG A 138 2.00 -9.81 0.62
C ARG A 138 1.00 -10.87 1.11
N HIS A 139 1.41 -12.14 1.20
CA HIS A 139 0.54 -13.20 1.71
C HIS A 139 0.17 -12.95 3.17
N TYR A 140 1.15 -12.57 3.98
CA TYR A 140 0.93 -12.19 5.38
C TYR A 140 -0.08 -11.04 5.49
N CYS A 141 0.15 -9.92 4.79
CA CYS A 141 -0.75 -8.77 4.85
C CYS A 141 -2.19 -9.10 4.41
N ASN A 142 -2.35 -9.86 3.32
CA ASN A 142 -3.68 -10.23 2.83
C ASN A 142 -4.40 -11.16 3.81
N LYS A 143 -3.70 -12.13 4.39
CA LYS A 143 -4.29 -13.04 5.39
C LYS A 143 -4.63 -12.29 6.68
N PHE A 144 -3.77 -11.38 7.12
CA PHE A 144 -3.99 -10.57 8.32
C PHE A 144 -5.27 -9.75 8.18
N VAL A 145 -5.38 -9.00 7.08
CA VAL A 145 -6.58 -8.17 6.82
C VAL A 145 -7.81 -9.06 6.69
N SER A 146 -7.74 -10.17 5.96
CA SER A 146 -8.87 -11.07 5.82
C SER A 146 -9.33 -11.67 7.16
N HIS A 147 -8.40 -12.06 8.02
CA HIS A 147 -8.68 -12.63 9.33
C HIS A 147 -9.41 -11.65 10.24
N PHE A 148 -8.92 -10.41 10.35
CA PHE A 148 -9.45 -9.46 11.33
C PHE A 148 -10.61 -8.61 10.81
N THR A 149 -10.69 -8.33 9.51
CA THR A 149 -11.74 -7.48 8.93
C THR A 149 -12.84 -8.27 8.23
N GLY A 150 -12.65 -9.59 8.03
CA GLY A 150 -13.52 -10.40 7.19
C GLY A 150 -13.43 -10.09 5.68
N SER A 151 -12.57 -9.15 5.28
CA SER A 151 -12.42 -8.76 3.88
C SER A 151 -11.92 -9.93 3.03
N ARG A 152 -12.57 -10.12 1.88
CA ARG A 152 -12.21 -11.14 0.87
C ARG A 152 -11.36 -10.57 -0.26
N THR A 153 -11.19 -9.25 -0.30
CA THR A 153 -10.41 -8.58 -1.33
C THR A 153 -8.94 -8.51 -0.92
N SER A 154 -8.02 -8.65 -1.88
CA SER A 154 -6.59 -8.54 -1.60
C SER A 154 -6.23 -7.10 -1.20
N ALA A 155 -5.92 -6.89 0.07
CA ALA A 155 -5.50 -5.60 0.62
C ALA A 155 -4.29 -5.01 -0.13
N THR A 156 -3.32 -5.85 -0.51
CA THR A 156 -2.16 -5.40 -1.28
C THR A 156 -2.54 -4.89 -2.67
N VAL A 157 -3.51 -5.53 -3.35
CA VAL A 157 -4.00 -5.07 -4.66
C VAL A 157 -4.81 -3.79 -4.52
N GLN A 158 -5.61 -3.67 -3.46
CA GLN A 158 -6.33 -2.43 -3.16
C GLN A 158 -5.37 -1.25 -2.95
N LEU A 159 -4.29 -1.45 -2.20
CA LEU A 159 -3.25 -0.44 -2.00
C LEU A 159 -2.64 0.01 -3.33
N LEU A 160 -2.16 -0.94 -4.14
CA LEU A 160 -1.55 -0.64 -5.43
C LEU A 160 -2.52 0.11 -6.36
N ARG A 161 -3.79 -0.31 -6.39
CA ARG A 161 -4.85 0.35 -7.15
C ARG A 161 -5.11 1.77 -6.66
N ALA A 162 -5.19 1.98 -5.35
CA ALA A 162 -5.41 3.30 -4.76
C ALA A 162 -4.25 4.25 -5.07
N GLN A 163 -3.01 3.75 -4.98
CA GLN A 163 -1.81 4.51 -5.32
C GLN A 163 -1.77 4.88 -6.81
N TYR A 164 -2.05 3.93 -7.70
CA TYR A 164 -2.15 4.18 -9.14
C TYR A 164 -3.21 5.25 -9.47
N GLN A 165 -4.42 5.11 -8.90
CA GLN A 165 -5.49 6.08 -9.09
C GLN A 165 -5.11 7.47 -8.57
N ALA A 166 -4.45 7.54 -7.41
CA ALA A 166 -3.97 8.81 -6.88
C ALA A 166 -2.94 9.47 -7.80
N ARG A 167 -1.99 8.70 -8.36
CA ARG A 167 -1.02 9.20 -9.34
C ARG A 167 -1.70 9.76 -10.59
N VAL A 168 -2.58 8.98 -11.21
CA VAL A 168 -3.31 9.41 -12.43
C VAL A 168 -4.11 10.70 -12.16
N ARG A 169 -4.77 10.80 -11.00
CA ARG A 169 -5.47 12.03 -10.60
C ARG A 169 -4.52 13.22 -10.48
N ASN A 170 -3.36 13.03 -9.86
CA ASN A 170 -2.37 14.09 -9.67
C ASN A 170 -1.77 14.55 -11.01
N GLU A 171 -1.42 13.62 -11.90
CA GLU A 171 -0.90 13.93 -13.24
C GLU A 171 -1.94 14.70 -14.07
N ARG A 172 -3.21 14.25 -14.03
CA ARG A 172 -4.29 14.98 -14.70
C ARG A 172 -4.47 16.39 -14.14
N ALA A 173 -4.43 16.56 -12.82
CA ALA A 173 -4.53 17.88 -12.19
C ALA A 173 -3.35 18.79 -12.55
N GLN A 174 -2.13 18.25 -12.63
CA GLN A 174 -0.94 19.00 -13.08
C GLN A 174 -1.07 19.44 -14.53
N LEU A 175 -1.47 18.54 -15.44
CA LEU A 175 -1.70 18.88 -16.84
C LEU A 175 -2.78 19.96 -17.00
N LEU A 176 -3.88 19.86 -16.26
CA LEU A 176 -4.93 20.89 -16.28
C LEU A 176 -4.42 22.25 -15.79
N ARG A 177 -3.57 22.28 -14.76
CA ARG A 177 -2.93 23.53 -14.30
C ARG A 177 -2.00 24.11 -15.35
N LEU A 178 -1.20 23.27 -16.02
CA LEU A 178 -0.31 23.71 -17.10
C LEU A 178 -1.10 24.26 -18.30
N LEU A 179 -2.23 23.64 -18.65
CA LEU A 179 -3.12 24.12 -19.70
C LEU A 179 -3.76 25.47 -19.34
N GLN A 180 -4.14 25.66 -18.07
CA GLN A 180 -4.68 26.93 -17.58
C GLN A 180 -3.62 28.04 -17.53
N GLN A 181 -2.36 27.70 -17.23
CA GLN A 181 -1.25 28.65 -17.17
C GLN A 181 -0.74 29.06 -18.56
N ASN A 182 -0.78 28.15 -19.55
CA ASN A 182 -0.20 28.36 -20.88
C ASN A 182 -1.25 28.69 -21.95
N GLY A 183 -2.30 29.43 -21.58
CA GLY A 183 -3.36 29.85 -22.50
C GLY A 183 -2.82 30.29 -23.87
N SER A 184 -3.17 29.53 -24.90
CA SER A 184 -3.11 29.88 -26.33
C SER A 184 -1.93 29.40 -27.20
N HIS A 185 -0.91 28.70 -26.71
CA HIS A 185 0.11 28.11 -27.61
C HIS A 185 0.64 26.75 -27.17
N MET A 186 0.04 25.67 -27.67
CA MET A 186 0.68 24.35 -27.74
C MET A 186 0.35 23.66 -29.07
N PRO A 187 1.32 23.00 -29.72
CA PRO A 187 1.13 22.32 -31.00
C PRO A 187 0.24 21.06 -30.87
N PRO A 188 -0.45 20.65 -31.94
CA PRO A 188 -1.60 19.74 -31.89
C PRO A 188 -1.25 18.24 -31.74
N LEU A 189 -0.20 17.89 -30.99
CA LEU A 189 0.27 16.49 -30.88
C LEU A 189 0.14 15.84 -29.49
N VAL A 190 -0.50 16.48 -28.50
CA VAL A 190 -0.57 15.96 -27.12
C VAL A 190 -2.00 15.62 -26.66
N LEU A 191 -2.88 15.20 -27.58
CA LEU A 191 -4.26 14.79 -27.24
C LEU A 191 -4.60 13.33 -27.63
N GLY A 192 -3.64 12.56 -28.13
CA GLY A 192 -3.88 11.26 -28.76
C GLY A 192 -4.37 10.10 -27.88
N PRO A 193 -3.84 9.83 -26.66
CA PRO A 193 -4.24 8.61 -25.95
C PRO A 193 -5.09 8.81 -24.69
N LEU A 194 -5.22 10.04 -24.15
CA LEU A 194 -5.81 10.27 -22.83
C LEU A 194 -7.34 10.48 -22.81
N LEU A 195 -7.99 10.53 -23.97
CA LEU A 195 -9.44 10.78 -24.10
C LEU A 195 -10.26 9.61 -24.67
N GLN A 196 -9.67 8.46 -25.03
CA GLN A 196 -10.42 7.38 -25.70
C GLN A 196 -10.64 6.07 -24.91
N ARG A 197 -10.17 5.94 -23.66
CA ARG A 197 -10.54 4.77 -22.83
C ARG A 197 -11.69 5.10 -21.87
N GLY A 198 -12.81 5.45 -22.47
CA GLY A 198 -14.12 5.52 -21.83
C GLY A 198 -15.13 4.77 -22.68
N HIS A 199 -14.88 3.48 -22.97
CA HIS A 199 -15.89 2.60 -23.57
C HIS A 199 -16.27 1.53 -22.54
N SER A 200 -17.45 1.75 -21.96
CA SER A 200 -18.47 0.79 -21.52
C SER A 200 -18.04 -0.69 -21.48
N ILE A 201 -17.86 -1.24 -20.28
CA ILE A 201 -17.90 -2.70 -20.02
C ILE A 201 -19.35 -3.08 -19.68
N THR A 202 -20.30 -2.66 -20.51
CA THR A 202 -21.73 -2.95 -20.31
C THR A 202 -22.41 -3.56 -21.53
N ASP A 203 -21.76 -3.56 -22.71
CA ASP A 203 -22.43 -4.00 -23.95
C ASP A 203 -22.11 -5.46 -24.38
N HIS A 204 -21.23 -6.16 -23.66
CA HIS A 204 -20.91 -7.56 -23.97
C HIS A 204 -21.71 -8.62 -23.19
N GLN A 205 -22.61 -8.21 -22.28
CA GLN A 205 -23.52 -9.14 -21.60
C GLN A 205 -24.91 -9.25 -22.23
N GLN A 206 -25.31 -8.34 -23.13
CA GLN A 206 -26.62 -8.40 -23.79
C GLN A 206 -26.66 -9.18 -25.10
N GLN A 207 -25.51 -9.55 -25.70
CA GLN A 207 -25.50 -10.36 -26.94
C GLN A 207 -25.41 -11.87 -26.73
N GLN A 208 -25.30 -12.37 -25.49
CA GLN A 208 -25.31 -13.82 -25.20
C GLN A 208 -26.65 -14.37 -24.68
N GLN A 209 -27.68 -13.54 -24.53
CA GLN A 209 -29.03 -13.98 -24.11
C GLN A 209 -30.06 -14.05 -25.25
N GLN A 210 -29.65 -13.91 -26.52
CA GLN A 210 -30.54 -14.08 -27.68
C GLN A 210 -30.17 -15.28 -28.57
N GLN A 211 -29.33 -16.20 -28.08
CA GLN A 211 -28.98 -17.44 -28.79
C GLN A 211 -29.13 -18.71 -27.93
N GLN A 212 -30.10 -18.72 -27.01
CA GLN A 212 -30.58 -19.95 -26.37
C GLN A 212 -32.10 -20.00 -26.42
#